data_AF-A0A9Q0E9L4-F1
#
_entry.id   AF-A0A9Q0E9L4-F1
#
_cell.length_a   1.000
_cell.length_b   1.000
_cell.length_c   1.000
_cell.angle_alpha   90.00
_cell.angle_beta   90.00
_cell.angle_gamma   90.00
#
_symmetry.space_group_name_H-M   'P 1'
#
loop_
_entity.id
_entity.type
_entity.pdbx_description
1 polymer ?
#
loop_
_entity_poly.entity_id
_entity_poly.type
_entity_poly.pdbx_seq_one_letter_code
_entity_poly.pdbx_strand_id
1 'polypeptide(L)'
;METSPIPVLTVQTTPFEDQRPGPNGLRRKTAVFEGKKNYLQNYIQSVLSSMDLRDRQGCTMVVGSDGRYFSRVATEVIVQMAAANGLATTTEAPLGTSGSSSTWLTAVSRTLEEYAICPDLHIDLSRLGRQDFDLENKFKPFRVEIVDSVEVYLNLLRSIFDFSSIKTLLTGPEQLKIHIDAMNGVMGPYVRRILCDELGAPANSAVNCVPLEDFGGRPPEPNLTYATSLVEAMKGGEVGLGAAFDADGDRYMILGENGFFVNPSDSVAIMAANLSASGSGGGGGQGGGGGEGGEGGGGGEEDKEEEEEREEEEEREEEEEDKEEEDEEEDKEEEEEREEEEEREDKEEEEEGQE
;
A
#
# COMPACT_ATOMS: atom_id res chain seq x y z
N MET A 1 -24.39 29.98 -12.26
CA MET A 1 -23.69 29.74 -13.53
C MET A 1 -24.33 28.50 -14.09
N GLU A 2 -24.89 28.55 -15.30
CA GLU A 2 -25.42 27.36 -15.97
C GLU A 2 -24.20 26.50 -16.33
N THR A 3 -23.93 25.48 -15.50
CA THR A 3 -22.89 24.50 -15.77
C THR A 3 -23.48 23.49 -16.73
N SER A 4 -23.05 23.52 -17.99
CA SER A 4 -23.32 22.42 -18.91
C SER A 4 -22.86 21.10 -18.28
N PRO A 5 -23.61 20.00 -18.44
CA PRO A 5 -23.20 18.70 -17.93
C PRO A 5 -21.86 18.29 -18.55
N ILE A 6 -21.02 17.62 -17.76
CA ILE A 6 -19.70 17.14 -18.18
C ILE A 6 -19.91 15.98 -19.17
N PRO A 7 -19.31 16.04 -20.38
CA PRO A 7 -19.48 15.00 -21.38
C PRO A 7 -18.78 13.70 -20.97
N VAL A 8 -19.39 12.58 -21.33
CA VAL A 8 -18.77 11.25 -21.23
C VAL A 8 -18.22 10.88 -22.60
N LEU A 9 -16.90 10.68 -22.71
CA LEU A 9 -16.24 10.33 -23.96
C LEU A 9 -15.89 8.84 -23.98
N THR A 10 -16.03 8.23 -25.15
CA THR A 10 -15.47 6.89 -25.45
C THR A 10 -14.22 7.07 -26.28
N VAL A 11 -13.11 6.49 -25.84
CA VAL A 11 -11.80 6.58 -26.48
C VAL A 11 -11.36 5.19 -26.94
N GLN A 12 -11.01 5.08 -28.22
CA GLN A 12 -10.45 3.85 -28.80
C GLN A 12 -9.02 3.63 -28.29
N THR A 13 -8.68 2.38 -28.03
CA THR A 13 -7.37 1.96 -27.49
C THR A 13 -6.94 0.61 -28.05
N THR A 14 -5.74 0.18 -27.70
CA THR A 14 -5.20 -1.13 -28.04
C THR A 14 -4.77 -1.82 -26.75
N PRO A 15 -5.04 -3.13 -26.58
CA PRO A 15 -4.69 -3.85 -25.38
C PRO A 15 -3.16 -3.94 -25.18
N PHE A 16 -2.76 -4.14 -23.92
CA PHE A 16 -1.37 -4.37 -23.52
C PHE A 16 -1.20 -5.79 -22.95
N GLU A 17 -0.16 -6.50 -23.38
CA GLU A 17 0.15 -7.88 -22.95
C GLU A 17 0.78 -7.97 -21.55
N ASP A 18 1.41 -6.88 -21.12
CA ASP A 18 2.21 -6.77 -19.89
C ASP A 18 1.42 -6.22 -18.69
N GLN A 19 0.10 -5.99 -18.81
CA GLN A 19 -0.77 -5.54 -17.73
C GLN A 19 -1.29 -6.71 -16.88
N ARG A 20 -0.36 -7.44 -16.25
CA ARG A 20 -0.67 -8.58 -15.38
C ARG A 20 -0.38 -8.19 -13.92
N PRO A 21 -1.41 -8.07 -13.06
CA PRO A 21 -1.18 -7.80 -11.65
C PRO A 21 -0.58 -9.03 -10.96
N GLY A 22 0.45 -8.81 -10.14
CA GLY A 22 0.96 -9.82 -9.20
C GLY A 22 0.15 -9.83 -7.89
N PRO A 23 0.64 -10.53 -6.86
CA PRO A 23 -0.01 -10.60 -5.54
C PRO A 23 -0.31 -9.22 -4.93
N ASN A 24 0.60 -8.27 -5.17
CA ASN A 24 0.53 -6.89 -4.67
C ASN A 24 0.14 -5.86 -5.75
N GLY A 25 -0.65 -6.30 -6.75
CA GLY A 25 -1.14 -5.46 -7.83
C GLY A 25 -0.20 -5.34 -9.04
N LEU A 26 -0.52 -4.41 -9.96
CA LEU A 26 0.33 -4.13 -11.14
C LEU A 26 1.43 -3.13 -10.78
N ARG A 27 2.68 -3.57 -10.81
CA ARG A 27 3.87 -2.73 -10.55
C ARG A 27 4.69 -2.56 -11.82
N ARG A 28 4.97 -1.31 -12.19
CA ARG A 28 5.86 -0.92 -13.31
C ARG A 28 6.59 0.38 -12.95
N LYS A 29 7.71 0.64 -13.64
CA LYS A 29 8.41 1.94 -13.57
C LYS A 29 7.42 3.07 -13.89
N THR A 30 7.49 4.19 -13.17
CA THR A 30 6.54 5.32 -13.36
C THR A 30 6.52 5.84 -14.81
N ALA A 31 7.68 5.83 -15.48
CA ALA A 31 7.82 6.20 -16.89
C ALA A 31 6.92 5.37 -17.84
N VAL A 32 6.56 4.15 -17.46
CA VAL A 32 5.61 3.32 -18.22
C VAL A 32 4.21 3.89 -18.14
N PHE A 33 3.72 4.21 -16.94
CA PHE A 33 2.38 4.77 -16.75
C PHE A 33 2.25 6.18 -17.32
N GLU A 34 3.31 6.99 -17.22
CA GLU A 34 3.33 8.37 -17.69
C GLU A 34 3.61 8.47 -19.20
N GLY A 35 4.53 7.66 -19.72
CA GLY A 35 5.00 7.75 -21.10
C GLY A 35 4.22 6.89 -22.10
N LYS A 36 3.74 5.71 -21.70
CA LYS A 36 2.96 4.85 -22.62
C LYS A 36 1.51 5.34 -22.69
N LYS A 37 1.13 5.86 -23.85
CA LYS A 37 -0.24 6.33 -24.12
C LYS A 37 -1.28 5.27 -23.76
N ASN A 38 -2.34 5.67 -23.07
CA ASN A 38 -3.46 4.83 -22.63
C ASN A 38 -3.09 3.69 -21.66
N TYR A 39 -1.84 3.57 -21.20
CA TYR A 39 -1.45 2.45 -20.34
C TYR A 39 -2.23 2.46 -19.02
N LEU A 40 -2.18 3.57 -18.29
CA LEU A 40 -2.96 3.72 -17.06
C LEU A 40 -4.46 3.54 -17.29
N GLN A 41 -5.00 4.17 -18.33
CA GLN A 41 -6.43 4.14 -18.65
C GLN A 41 -6.92 2.73 -18.97
N ASN A 42 -6.16 1.96 -19.76
CA ASN A 42 -6.50 0.57 -20.08
C ASN A 42 -6.56 -0.29 -18.82
N TYR A 43 -5.60 -0.12 -17.91
CA TYR A 43 -5.57 -0.87 -16.67
C TYR A 43 -6.76 -0.52 -15.78
N ILE A 44 -7.04 0.78 -15.58
CA ILE A 44 -8.20 1.24 -14.81
C ILE A 44 -9.50 0.73 -15.44
N GLN A 45 -9.68 0.84 -16.75
CA GLN A 45 -10.87 0.33 -17.42
C GLN A 45 -11.03 -1.18 -17.21
N SER A 46 -9.93 -1.94 -17.23
CA SER A 46 -9.95 -3.38 -16.98
C SER A 46 -10.39 -3.71 -15.55
N VAL A 47 -9.87 -2.97 -14.55
CA VAL A 47 -10.34 -3.04 -13.16
C VAL A 47 -11.82 -2.74 -13.07
N LEU A 48 -12.29 -1.65 -13.68
CA LEU A 48 -13.70 -1.26 -13.63
C LEU A 48 -14.60 -2.30 -14.33
N SER A 49 -14.17 -2.78 -15.49
CA SER A 49 -14.89 -3.73 -16.34
C SER A 49 -15.14 -5.08 -15.69
N SER A 50 -14.37 -5.42 -14.67
CA SER A 50 -14.52 -6.63 -13.86
C SER A 50 -15.75 -6.70 -12.99
N MET A 51 -16.21 -5.52 -12.56
CA MET A 51 -17.38 -5.41 -11.73
C MET A 51 -18.58 -5.62 -12.62
N ASP A 52 -19.52 -6.46 -12.19
CA ASP A 52 -20.76 -6.64 -12.91
C ASP A 52 -21.45 -5.29 -13.17
N LEU A 53 -21.94 -5.09 -14.40
CA LEU A 53 -22.51 -3.80 -14.82
C LEU A 53 -23.65 -3.33 -13.91
N ARG A 54 -24.43 -4.26 -13.35
CA ARG A 54 -25.53 -3.96 -12.43
C ARG A 54 -25.01 -3.47 -11.07
N ASP A 55 -23.95 -4.09 -10.57
CA ASP A 55 -23.38 -3.80 -9.26
C ASP A 55 -22.52 -2.53 -9.31
N ARG A 56 -21.96 -2.22 -10.48
CA ARG A 56 -21.19 -0.98 -10.71
C ARG A 56 -22.05 0.28 -10.61
N GLN A 57 -23.33 0.22 -10.98
CA GLN A 57 -24.18 1.41 -11.02
C GLN A 57 -24.45 1.94 -9.61
N GLY A 58 -23.87 3.11 -9.31
CA GLY A 58 -24.04 3.76 -8.02
C GLY A 58 -23.26 3.13 -6.87
N CYS A 59 -22.32 2.21 -7.15
CA CYS A 59 -21.43 1.70 -6.10
C CYS A 59 -20.44 2.76 -5.63
N THR A 60 -19.94 2.55 -4.43
CA THR A 60 -18.88 3.36 -3.83
C THR A 60 -17.57 2.60 -3.95
N MET A 61 -16.55 3.25 -4.48
CA MET A 61 -15.16 2.79 -4.49
C MET A 61 -14.36 3.76 -3.63
N VAL A 62 -13.37 3.25 -2.90
CA VAL A 62 -12.39 4.06 -2.15
C VAL A 62 -11.11 4.08 -2.96
N VAL A 63 -10.47 5.25 -3.05
CA VAL A 63 -9.20 5.45 -3.78
C VAL A 63 -8.23 6.13 -2.84
N GLY A 64 -7.01 5.60 -2.70
CA GLY A 64 -5.95 6.16 -1.88
C GLY A 64 -4.58 5.91 -2.49
N SER A 65 -3.57 6.59 -1.97
CA SER A 65 -2.17 6.43 -2.37
C SER A 65 -1.24 6.66 -1.16
N ASP A 66 0.00 6.18 -1.27
CA ASP A 66 1.07 6.50 -0.33
C ASP A 66 1.68 7.91 -0.52
N GLY A 67 1.29 8.61 -1.58
CA GLY A 67 1.76 9.97 -1.88
C GLY A 67 2.97 10.04 -2.81
N ARG A 68 3.44 8.94 -3.39
CA ARG A 68 4.53 8.94 -4.38
C ARG A 68 4.23 9.78 -5.62
N TYR A 69 5.28 10.13 -6.36
CA TYR A 69 5.17 10.80 -7.65
C TYR A 69 4.14 10.09 -8.56
N PHE A 70 3.43 10.87 -9.38
CA PHE A 70 2.34 10.43 -10.27
C PHE A 70 1.01 10.05 -9.58
N SER A 71 0.96 9.90 -8.26
CA SER A 71 -0.28 9.53 -7.54
C SER A 71 -1.46 10.46 -7.77
N ARG A 72 -1.23 11.79 -7.73
CA ARG A 72 -2.29 12.78 -7.95
C ARG A 72 -2.91 12.67 -9.34
N VAL A 73 -2.06 12.46 -10.36
CA VAL A 73 -2.48 12.27 -11.75
C VAL A 73 -3.28 10.99 -11.88
N ALA A 74 -2.81 9.90 -11.28
CA ALA A 74 -3.51 8.62 -11.29
C ALA A 74 -4.90 8.71 -10.62
N THR A 75 -4.99 9.35 -9.45
CA THR A 75 -6.26 9.57 -8.73
C THR A 75 -7.25 10.37 -9.57
N GLU A 76 -6.79 11.44 -10.25
CA GLU A 76 -7.66 12.22 -11.14
C GLU A 76 -8.22 11.36 -12.28
N VAL A 77 -7.36 10.58 -12.97
CA VAL A 77 -7.80 9.68 -14.05
C VAL A 77 -8.76 8.60 -13.54
N ILE A 78 -8.50 8.01 -12.36
CA ILE A 78 -9.40 7.02 -11.75
C ILE A 78 -10.79 7.62 -11.54
N VAL A 79 -10.89 8.83 -11.00
CA VAL A 79 -12.17 9.50 -10.75
C VAL A 79 -12.89 9.83 -12.06
N GLN A 80 -12.17 10.35 -13.06
CA GLN A 80 -12.74 10.66 -14.39
C GLN A 80 -13.32 9.41 -15.08
N MET A 81 -12.64 8.27 -14.95
CA MET A 81 -13.09 7.00 -15.52
C MET A 81 -14.19 6.34 -14.69
N ALA A 82 -14.13 6.44 -13.36
CA ALA A 82 -15.18 5.95 -12.47
C ALA A 82 -16.52 6.66 -12.73
N ALA A 83 -16.47 7.98 -12.92
CA ALA A 83 -17.60 8.82 -13.32
C ALA A 83 -18.24 8.34 -14.63
N ALA A 84 -17.41 8.15 -15.67
CA ALA A 84 -17.86 7.67 -16.97
C ALA A 84 -18.50 6.28 -16.89
N ASN A 85 -17.96 5.40 -16.04
CA ASN A 85 -18.43 4.03 -15.86
C ASN A 85 -19.65 3.89 -14.93
N GLY A 86 -20.17 5.00 -14.36
CA GLY A 86 -21.40 5.01 -13.57
C GLY A 86 -21.27 4.65 -12.10
N LEU A 87 -20.07 4.78 -11.53
CA LEU A 87 -19.86 4.69 -10.08
C LEU A 87 -20.38 5.96 -9.38
N ALA A 88 -20.62 5.90 -8.07
CA ALA A 88 -21.04 7.06 -7.26
C ALA A 88 -19.90 7.73 -6.46
N THR A 89 -18.82 6.98 -6.17
CA THR A 89 -17.48 7.26 -5.57
C THR A 89 -17.30 8.18 -4.34
N THR A 90 -16.38 7.75 -3.46
CA THR A 90 -15.89 8.42 -2.23
C THR A 90 -14.35 8.30 -2.23
N THR A 91 -13.59 9.22 -1.62
CA THR A 91 -12.14 9.39 -1.84
C THR A 91 -11.32 9.31 -0.56
N GLU A 92 -10.06 8.86 -0.70
CA GLU A 92 -8.91 8.89 0.23
C GLU A 92 -9.10 8.27 1.63
N ALA A 93 -8.84 6.96 1.73
CA ALA A 93 -8.39 6.32 2.96
C ALA A 93 -7.10 5.53 2.62
N PRO A 94 -6.09 5.43 3.51
CA PRO A 94 -5.02 4.48 3.31
C PRO A 94 -5.49 3.08 3.69
N LEU A 95 -4.88 2.14 2.98
CA LEU A 95 -4.91 0.70 3.17
C LEU A 95 -6.21 -0.01 2.77
N GLY A 96 -6.00 -1.09 2.01
CA GLY A 96 -7.00 -2.08 1.66
C GLY A 96 -6.68 -2.76 0.33
N THR A 97 -5.84 -3.80 0.38
CA THR A 97 -5.57 -4.74 -0.71
C THR A 97 -6.89 -5.23 -1.33
N SER A 98 -7.17 -4.83 -2.57
CA SER A 98 -8.26 -5.45 -3.33
C SER A 98 -7.71 -6.68 -4.04
N GLY A 99 -7.95 -7.85 -3.46
CA GLY A 99 -7.85 -9.14 -4.11
C GLY A 99 -8.85 -9.23 -5.27
N SER A 100 -8.48 -8.64 -6.40
CA SER A 100 -9.09 -8.92 -7.69
C SER A 100 -8.35 -10.13 -8.25
N SER A 101 -9.03 -11.27 -8.39
CA SER A 101 -8.44 -12.48 -9.01
C SER A 101 -7.72 -12.09 -10.31
N SER A 102 -6.39 -12.11 -10.25
CA SER A 102 -5.46 -11.57 -11.25
C SER A 102 -5.72 -12.12 -12.66
N THR A 103 -6.28 -13.32 -12.72
CA THR A 103 -6.66 -14.03 -13.93
C THR A 103 -7.73 -13.32 -14.75
N TRP A 104 -8.83 -12.85 -14.13
CA TRP A 104 -9.90 -12.20 -14.89
C TRP A 104 -9.46 -10.82 -15.38
N LEU A 105 -8.65 -10.11 -14.59
CA LEU A 105 -8.21 -8.76 -14.92
C LEU A 105 -7.28 -8.79 -16.13
N THR A 106 -6.37 -9.76 -16.14
CA THR A 106 -5.50 -10.04 -17.27
C THR A 106 -6.30 -10.38 -18.54
N ALA A 107 -7.38 -11.17 -18.42
CA ALA A 107 -8.21 -11.54 -19.56
C ALA A 107 -8.94 -10.34 -20.18
N VAL A 108 -9.49 -9.44 -19.35
CA VAL A 108 -10.16 -8.22 -19.83
C VAL A 108 -9.15 -7.26 -20.48
N SER A 109 -7.99 -7.06 -19.87
CA SER A 109 -6.95 -6.15 -20.39
C SER A 109 -6.48 -6.53 -21.79
N ARG A 110 -6.41 -7.82 -22.09
CA ARG A 110 -5.97 -8.36 -23.39
C ARG A 110 -6.98 -8.19 -24.53
N THR A 111 -8.22 -7.83 -24.21
CA THR A 111 -9.30 -7.71 -25.19
C THR A 111 -9.90 -6.31 -25.24
N LEU A 112 -9.30 -5.35 -24.53
CA LEU A 112 -9.82 -4.00 -24.39
C LEU A 112 -9.60 -3.17 -25.67
N GLU A 113 -10.69 -2.75 -26.31
CA GLU A 113 -10.68 -1.93 -27.53
C GLU A 113 -11.05 -0.46 -27.27
N GLU A 114 -11.74 -0.17 -26.16
CA GLU A 114 -12.13 1.18 -25.80
C GLU A 114 -12.26 1.38 -24.28
N TYR A 115 -12.18 2.64 -23.84
CA TYR A 115 -12.48 3.04 -22.47
C TYR A 115 -13.36 4.29 -22.42
N ALA A 116 -14.06 4.49 -21.30
CA ALA A 116 -14.90 5.66 -21.07
C ALA A 116 -14.26 6.62 -20.05
N ILE A 117 -14.30 7.93 -20.32
CA ILE A 117 -13.67 8.95 -19.47
C ILE A 117 -14.42 10.28 -19.51
N CYS A 118 -14.41 11.02 -18.40
CA CYS A 118 -14.88 12.41 -18.30
C CYS A 118 -13.67 13.36 -18.15
N PRO A 119 -12.99 13.78 -19.23
CA PRO A 119 -11.69 14.47 -19.13
C PRO A 119 -11.78 15.86 -18.49
N ASP A 120 -12.95 16.50 -18.55
CA ASP A 120 -13.20 17.83 -17.98
C ASP A 120 -13.65 17.77 -16.50
N LEU A 121 -13.68 16.57 -15.90
CA LEU A 121 -13.96 16.40 -14.47
C LEU A 121 -12.66 16.60 -13.69
N HIS A 122 -12.64 17.70 -12.92
CA HIS A 122 -11.53 18.05 -12.04
C HIS A 122 -11.98 18.04 -10.59
N ILE A 123 -11.20 17.38 -9.73
CA ILE A 123 -11.43 17.31 -8.29
C ILE A 123 -10.42 18.14 -7.53
N ASP A 124 -10.85 18.79 -6.45
CA ASP A 124 -9.95 19.43 -5.51
C ASP A 124 -9.62 18.48 -4.36
N LEU A 125 -8.49 17.78 -4.45
CA LEU A 125 -8.01 16.86 -3.40
C LEU A 125 -7.61 17.58 -2.10
N SER A 126 -7.45 18.91 -2.10
CA SER A 126 -7.06 19.66 -0.91
C SER A 126 -8.26 20.06 -0.03
N ARG A 127 -9.48 19.90 -0.54
CA ARG A 127 -10.69 20.36 0.12
C ARG A 127 -11.55 19.20 0.62
N LEU A 128 -11.49 18.98 1.94
CA LEU A 128 -12.38 18.05 2.63
C LEU A 128 -13.86 18.29 2.31
N GLY A 129 -14.62 17.22 2.25
CA GLY A 129 -16.06 17.21 2.03
C GLY A 129 -16.46 16.88 0.59
N ARG A 130 -17.75 17.14 0.31
CA ARG A 130 -18.42 16.67 -0.90
C ARG A 130 -18.22 17.62 -2.09
N GLN A 131 -18.05 17.02 -3.25
CA GLN A 131 -18.00 17.63 -4.57
C GLN A 131 -18.96 16.84 -5.46
N ASP A 132 -20.00 17.49 -5.97
CA ASP A 132 -21.00 16.87 -6.84
C ASP A 132 -20.82 17.40 -8.28
N PHE A 133 -20.90 16.49 -9.26
CA PHE A 133 -20.67 16.75 -10.68
C PHE A 133 -21.85 16.26 -11.52
N ASP A 134 -22.41 17.13 -12.34
CA ASP A 134 -23.46 16.76 -13.29
C ASP A 134 -22.82 16.18 -14.56
N LEU A 135 -23.13 14.91 -14.86
CA LEU A 135 -22.62 14.21 -16.04
C LEU A 135 -23.69 14.11 -17.12
N GLU A 136 -23.27 14.17 -18.38
CA GLU A 136 -24.16 13.98 -19.52
C GLU A 136 -24.78 12.57 -19.48
N ASN A 137 -26.07 12.47 -19.80
CA ASN A 137 -26.82 11.20 -19.84
C ASN A 137 -26.87 10.42 -18.50
N LYS A 138 -26.59 11.06 -17.35
CA LYS A 138 -26.77 10.47 -16.02
C LYS A 138 -27.88 11.20 -15.25
N PHE A 139 -28.76 10.43 -14.62
CA PHE A 139 -29.90 10.97 -13.85
C PHE A 139 -29.52 11.49 -12.46
N LYS A 140 -28.43 10.97 -11.88
CA LYS A 140 -27.91 11.37 -10.57
C LYS A 140 -26.54 12.02 -10.76
N PRO A 141 -26.22 13.07 -10.00
CA PRO A 141 -24.88 13.63 -10.01
C PRO A 141 -23.87 12.58 -9.53
N PHE A 142 -22.68 12.64 -10.11
CA PHE A 142 -21.53 11.90 -9.63
C PHE A 142 -20.96 12.61 -8.40
N ARG A 143 -20.68 11.86 -7.33
CA ARG A 143 -20.17 12.42 -6.10
C ARG A 143 -18.71 12.04 -5.92
N VAL A 144 -17.98 12.94 -5.29
CA VAL A 144 -16.65 12.72 -4.73
C VAL A 144 -16.67 13.29 -3.31
N GLU A 145 -16.19 12.55 -2.33
CA GLU A 145 -16.15 13.00 -0.94
C GLU A 145 -14.74 12.82 -0.41
N ILE A 146 -14.01 13.93 -0.30
CA ILE A 146 -12.65 13.95 0.23
C ILE A 146 -12.74 13.84 1.75
N VAL A 147 -12.21 12.77 2.34
CA VAL A 147 -12.26 12.56 3.80
C VAL A 147 -10.91 12.83 4.45
N ASP A 148 -10.93 13.09 5.75
CA ASP A 148 -9.69 13.15 6.54
C ASP A 148 -9.07 11.76 6.56
N SER A 149 -7.81 11.67 6.15
CA SER A 149 -7.12 10.39 5.98
C SER A 149 -7.04 9.62 7.32
N VAL A 150 -6.90 10.31 8.45
CA VAL A 150 -6.63 9.69 9.74
C VAL A 150 -7.89 9.46 10.57
N GLU A 151 -8.92 10.30 10.45
CA GLU A 151 -10.04 10.33 11.39
C GLU A 151 -10.79 9.00 11.52
N VAL A 152 -11.13 8.36 10.39
CA VAL A 152 -11.88 7.09 10.39
C VAL A 152 -11.04 5.97 11.01
N TYR A 153 -9.76 5.89 10.63
CA TYR A 153 -8.81 4.90 11.12
C TYR A 153 -8.52 5.09 12.62
N LEU A 154 -8.31 6.33 13.08
CA LEU A 154 -8.13 6.65 14.49
C LEU A 154 -9.33 6.20 15.33
N ASN A 155 -10.55 6.37 14.83
CA ASN A 155 -11.75 5.92 15.55
C ASN A 155 -11.83 4.40 15.64
N LEU A 156 -11.37 3.66 14.61
CA LEU A 156 -11.21 2.21 14.68
C LEU A 156 -10.18 1.84 15.76
N LEU A 157 -9.00 2.45 15.76
CA LEU A 157 -7.97 2.17 16.76
C LEU A 157 -8.43 2.43 18.19
N ARG A 158 -9.17 3.52 18.43
CA ARG A 158 -9.78 3.81 19.74
C ARG A 158 -10.74 2.74 20.22
N SER A 159 -11.37 1.99 19.30
CA SER A 159 -12.25 0.88 19.65
C SER A 159 -11.49 -0.40 19.99
N ILE A 160 -10.25 -0.52 19.52
CA ILE A 160 -9.40 -1.70 19.69
C ILE A 160 -8.52 -1.57 20.93
N PHE A 161 -7.83 -0.45 21.10
CA PHE A 161 -6.79 -0.26 22.12
C PHE A 161 -7.23 0.66 23.27
N ASP A 162 -6.67 0.44 24.46
CA ASP A 162 -6.80 1.36 25.59
C ASP A 162 -5.87 2.57 25.43
N PHE A 163 -6.41 3.63 24.83
CA PHE A 163 -5.69 4.89 24.62
C PHE A 163 -5.29 5.57 25.94
N SER A 164 -6.00 5.35 27.04
CA SER A 164 -5.64 5.93 28.34
C SER A 164 -4.37 5.30 28.88
N SER A 165 -4.25 3.98 28.78
CA SER A 165 -3.06 3.24 29.19
C SER A 165 -1.85 3.59 28.31
N ILE A 166 -2.02 3.62 26.98
CA ILE A 166 -0.94 4.01 26.06
C ILE A 166 -0.51 5.45 26.30
N LYS A 167 -1.45 6.38 26.49
CA LYS A 167 -1.13 7.77 26.82
C LYS A 167 -0.35 7.90 28.13
N THR A 168 -0.69 7.10 29.14
CA THR A 168 0.04 7.08 30.41
C THR A 168 1.48 6.59 30.21
N LEU A 169 1.67 5.54 29.41
CA LEU A 169 2.99 5.03 29.03
C LEU A 169 3.83 6.09 28.31
N LEU A 170 3.21 6.88 27.44
CA LEU A 170 3.88 7.88 26.60
C LEU A 170 3.96 9.28 27.23
N THR A 171 3.41 9.53 28.42
CA THR A 171 3.43 10.87 29.06
C THR A 171 3.77 10.86 30.55
N GLY A 172 3.84 9.69 31.18
CA GLY A 172 4.09 9.54 32.62
C GLY A 172 5.49 9.96 33.08
N PRO A 173 5.77 9.93 34.40
CA PRO A 173 7.08 10.26 34.95
C PRO A 173 8.19 9.30 34.47
N GLU A 174 7.83 8.05 34.15
CA GLU A 174 8.69 7.04 33.52
C GLU A 174 8.31 6.87 32.04
N GLN A 175 8.06 7.99 31.35
CA GLN A 175 7.68 8.02 29.95
C GLN A 175 8.58 7.13 29.09
N LEU A 176 7.96 6.19 28.35
CA LEU A 176 8.64 5.44 27.31
C LEU A 176 9.03 6.42 26.19
N LYS A 177 10.34 6.57 25.98
CA LYS A 177 10.87 7.34 24.86
C LYS A 177 10.77 6.49 23.59
N ILE A 178 10.07 7.01 22.59
CA ILE A 178 9.87 6.34 21.31
C ILE A 178 10.48 7.13 20.16
N HIS A 179 10.90 6.43 19.10
CA HIS A 179 11.40 6.98 17.85
C HIS A 179 10.75 6.28 16.66
N ILE A 180 9.85 6.98 15.98
CA ILE A 180 8.97 6.40 14.96
C ILE A 180 9.27 7.06 13.62
N ASP A 181 9.88 6.31 12.72
CA ASP A 181 10.31 6.75 11.39
C ASP A 181 9.27 6.33 10.35
N ALA A 182 8.57 7.31 9.77
CA ALA A 182 7.61 7.05 8.71
C ALA A 182 8.25 7.00 7.31
N MET A 183 9.58 7.10 7.21
CA MET A 183 10.36 7.03 5.96
C MET A 183 9.82 7.93 4.84
N ASN A 184 9.28 9.10 5.20
CA ASN A 184 8.63 10.04 4.28
C ASN A 184 7.46 9.44 3.47
N GLY A 185 6.88 8.32 3.92
CA GLY A 185 5.69 7.69 3.36
C GLY A 185 4.38 8.14 4.04
N VAL A 186 3.32 7.38 3.78
CA VAL A 186 1.94 7.73 4.14
C VAL A 186 1.69 7.76 5.64
N MET A 187 2.48 7.02 6.42
CA MET A 187 2.31 6.92 7.88
C MET A 187 2.64 8.21 8.63
N GLY A 188 3.25 9.20 7.98
CA GLY A 188 3.65 10.45 8.61
C GLY A 188 2.52 11.20 9.35
N PRO A 189 1.40 11.54 8.68
CA PRO A 189 0.22 12.13 9.31
C PRO A 189 -0.39 11.25 10.42
N TYR A 190 -0.37 9.91 10.27
CA TYR A 190 -0.89 8.96 11.26
C TYR A 190 -0.08 9.01 12.55
N VAL A 191 1.25 8.92 12.43
CA VAL A 191 2.17 9.01 13.57
C VAL A 191 1.96 10.32 14.32
N ARG A 192 1.94 11.46 13.62
CA ARG A 192 1.74 12.76 14.28
C ARG A 192 0.37 12.87 14.94
N ARG A 193 -0.70 12.52 14.24
CA ARG A 193 -2.06 12.70 14.75
C ARG A 193 -2.39 11.71 15.87
N ILE A 194 -1.94 10.46 15.77
CA ILE A 194 -2.29 9.40 16.71
C ILE A 194 -1.29 9.37 17.86
N LEU A 195 0.00 9.20 17.59
CA LEU A 195 1.00 9.05 18.65
C LEU A 195 1.31 10.38 19.34
N CYS A 196 1.44 11.48 18.59
CA CYS A 196 1.77 12.78 19.19
C CYS A 196 0.53 13.53 19.70
N ASP A 197 -0.42 13.88 18.84
CA ASP A 197 -1.54 14.75 19.22
C ASP A 197 -2.50 14.05 20.20
N GLU A 198 -2.90 12.82 19.91
CA GLU A 198 -3.89 12.09 20.71
C GLU A 198 -3.26 11.43 21.95
N LEU A 199 -2.19 10.68 21.75
CA LEU A 199 -1.53 9.88 22.79
C LEU A 199 -0.40 10.62 23.53
N GLY A 200 -0.04 11.83 23.10
CA GLY A 200 0.84 12.74 23.85
C GLY A 200 2.34 12.45 23.72
N ALA A 201 2.77 11.61 22.78
CA ALA A 201 4.19 11.45 22.50
C ALA A 201 4.81 12.81 22.09
N PRO A 202 6.04 13.13 22.52
CA PRO A 202 6.72 14.35 22.13
C PRO A 202 6.85 14.47 20.60
N ALA A 203 6.79 15.68 20.04
CA ALA A 203 6.85 15.87 18.60
C ALA A 203 8.15 15.34 17.95
N ASN A 204 9.26 15.28 18.70
CA ASN A 204 10.53 14.71 18.25
C ASN A 204 10.53 13.17 18.20
N SER A 205 9.47 12.50 18.67
CA SER A 205 9.27 11.08 18.45
C SER A 205 8.85 10.76 17.00
N ALA A 206 8.27 11.72 16.27
CA ALA A 206 7.82 11.56 14.90
C ALA A 206 8.92 11.97 13.91
N VAL A 207 9.54 11.00 13.25
CA VAL A 207 10.69 11.18 12.35
C VAL A 207 10.27 10.88 10.91
N ASN A 208 10.79 11.70 9.98
CA ASN A 208 10.44 11.65 8.54
C ASN A 208 8.92 11.59 8.27
N CYS A 209 8.11 12.20 9.13
CA CYS A 209 6.65 12.11 9.06
C CYS A 209 6.01 13.08 8.05
N VAL A 210 6.78 13.73 7.19
CA VAL A 210 6.21 14.53 6.08
C VAL A 210 6.24 13.65 4.83
N PRO A 211 5.08 13.27 4.25
CA PRO A 211 5.06 12.51 3.01
C PRO A 211 5.76 13.29 1.88
N LEU A 212 6.62 12.63 1.12
CA LEU A 212 7.33 13.19 -0.03
C LEU A 212 7.14 12.28 -1.25
N GLU A 213 6.99 12.87 -2.43
CA GLU A 213 6.76 12.12 -3.67
C GLU A 213 7.89 11.16 -4.05
N ASP A 214 9.11 11.43 -3.57
CA ASP A 214 10.32 10.64 -3.74
C ASP A 214 10.79 9.96 -2.45
N PHE A 215 9.99 10.01 -1.38
CA PHE A 215 10.32 9.50 -0.04
C PHE A 215 11.66 10.04 0.53
N GLY A 216 12.08 11.24 0.10
CA GLY A 216 13.38 11.80 0.49
C GLY A 216 14.56 11.15 -0.24
N GLY A 217 14.32 10.55 -1.41
CA GLY A 217 15.33 9.94 -2.26
C GLY A 217 15.84 8.60 -1.75
N ARG A 218 15.07 7.91 -0.90
CA ARG A 218 15.46 6.64 -0.28
C ARG A 218 14.34 5.60 -0.41
N PRO A 219 14.68 4.30 -0.52
CA PRO A 219 13.68 3.25 -0.47
C PRO A 219 12.94 3.28 0.89
N PRO A 220 11.61 3.43 0.90
CA PRO A 220 10.80 3.38 2.12
C PRO A 220 10.57 1.92 2.53
N GLU A 221 11.65 1.23 2.93
CA GLU A 221 11.66 -0.19 3.28
C GLU A 221 12.14 -0.38 4.73
N PRO A 222 11.29 -0.88 5.64
CA PRO A 222 11.59 -0.97 7.06
C PRO A 222 12.43 -2.21 7.36
N ASN A 223 13.73 -2.14 7.10
CA ASN A 223 14.68 -3.20 7.47
C ASN A 223 16.02 -2.60 7.91
N LEU A 224 16.93 -3.45 8.41
CA LEU A 224 18.23 -3.02 8.93
C LEU A 224 19.14 -2.37 7.86
N THR A 225 18.88 -2.63 6.57
CA THR A 225 19.66 -2.11 5.44
C THR A 225 19.24 -0.68 5.07
N TYR A 226 17.94 -0.40 5.01
CA TYR A 226 17.43 0.89 4.54
C TYR A 226 17.06 1.86 5.69
N ALA A 227 16.59 1.35 6.83
CA ALA A 227 16.24 2.17 8.00
C ALA A 227 17.46 2.48 8.90
N THR A 228 18.59 2.82 8.28
CA THR A 228 19.88 3.06 8.97
C THR A 228 19.82 4.18 10.00
N SER A 229 19.13 5.28 9.70
CA SER A 229 18.94 6.41 10.64
C SER A 229 18.25 5.99 11.92
N LEU A 230 17.24 5.12 11.83
CA LEU A 230 16.55 4.57 12.99
C LEU A 230 17.50 3.68 13.80
N VAL A 231 18.21 2.76 13.14
CA VAL A 231 19.15 1.85 13.81
C VAL A 231 20.24 2.64 14.56
N GLU A 232 20.79 3.69 13.94
CA GLU A 232 21.76 4.58 14.58
C GLU A 232 21.17 5.32 15.78
N ALA A 233 19.95 5.85 15.67
CA ALA A 233 19.28 6.53 16.77
C ALA A 233 19.01 5.60 17.97
N MET A 234 18.69 4.33 17.72
CA MET A 234 18.41 3.34 18.77
C MET A 234 19.67 2.84 19.49
N LYS A 235 20.83 2.83 18.83
CA LYS A 235 22.12 2.41 19.42
C LYS A 235 22.57 3.27 20.61
N GLY A 236 22.06 4.49 20.74
CA GLY A 236 22.41 5.39 21.85
C GLY A 236 21.85 4.98 23.22
N GLY A 237 20.93 4.01 23.28
CA GLY A 237 20.33 3.53 24.54
C GLY A 237 19.37 4.52 25.22
N GLU A 238 19.13 5.69 24.62
CA GLU A 238 18.21 6.69 25.18
C GLU A 238 16.75 6.45 24.81
N VAL A 239 16.49 5.64 23.78
CA VAL A 239 15.16 5.34 23.25
C VAL A 239 14.82 3.90 23.56
N GLY A 240 13.66 3.68 24.18
CA GLY A 240 13.22 2.33 24.59
C GLY A 240 12.49 1.55 23.50
N LEU A 241 11.87 2.25 22.54
CA LEU A 241 11.16 1.65 21.41
C LEU A 241 11.38 2.46 20.12
N GLY A 242 11.87 1.80 19.10
CA GLY A 242 12.00 2.32 17.74
C GLY A 242 11.07 1.57 16.80
N ALA A 243 10.49 2.27 15.82
CA ALA A 243 9.78 1.62 14.73
C ALA A 243 9.96 2.35 13.41
N ALA A 244 9.96 1.61 12.30
CA ALA A 244 9.89 2.15 10.95
C ALA A 244 8.69 1.56 10.22
N PHE A 245 8.11 2.34 9.30
CA PHE A 245 7.05 1.91 8.39
C PHE A 245 7.51 2.02 6.94
N ASP A 246 6.92 1.20 6.07
CA ASP A 246 7.11 1.34 4.63
C ASP A 246 6.22 2.44 4.00
N ALA A 247 6.19 2.51 2.67
CA ALA A 247 5.53 3.59 1.93
C ALA A 247 4.03 3.72 2.25
N ASP A 248 3.29 2.62 2.16
CA ASP A 248 1.84 2.55 2.36
C ASP A 248 1.42 2.12 3.77
N GLY A 249 2.37 1.69 4.60
CA GLY A 249 2.21 1.57 6.05
C GLY A 249 1.61 0.26 6.53
N ASP A 250 1.65 -0.79 5.72
CA ASP A 250 1.25 -2.14 6.11
C ASP A 250 2.42 -2.98 6.68
N ARG A 251 3.66 -2.63 6.34
CA ARG A 251 4.87 -3.25 6.88
C ARG A 251 5.51 -2.37 7.94
N TYR A 252 6.15 -3.03 8.90
CA TYR A 252 6.83 -2.36 9.99
C TYR A 252 8.07 -3.12 10.44
N MET A 253 9.01 -2.38 11.05
CA MET A 253 10.15 -2.92 11.80
C MET A 253 10.08 -2.42 13.23
N ILE A 254 10.42 -3.28 14.21
CA ILE A 254 10.49 -2.91 15.62
C ILE A 254 11.93 -3.07 16.13
N LEU A 255 12.41 -2.04 16.83
CA LEU A 255 13.67 -2.05 17.56
C LEU A 255 13.41 -1.78 19.05
N GLY A 256 14.04 -2.57 19.92
CA GLY A 256 14.17 -2.27 21.34
C GLY A 256 15.36 -1.36 21.63
N GLU A 257 15.56 -1.08 22.92
CA GLU A 257 16.71 -0.31 23.43
C GLU A 257 18.05 -0.87 22.92
N ASN A 258 19.02 0.01 22.68
CA ASN A 258 20.34 -0.31 22.13
C ASN A 258 20.31 -0.92 20.71
N GLY A 259 19.20 -0.75 19.98
CA GLY A 259 19.03 -1.30 18.64
C GLY A 259 18.76 -2.81 18.62
N PHE A 260 18.15 -3.35 19.69
CA PHE A 260 17.74 -4.75 19.73
C PHE A 260 16.70 -5.03 18.63
N PHE A 261 17.09 -5.77 17.60
CA PHE A 261 16.19 -6.10 16.49
C PHE A 261 15.19 -7.19 16.90
N VAL A 262 13.90 -6.87 16.77
CA VAL A 262 12.82 -7.86 16.95
C VAL A 262 12.52 -8.44 15.57
N ASN A 263 12.82 -9.73 15.40
CA ASN A 263 12.49 -10.43 14.16
C ASN A 263 10.96 -10.42 13.92
N PRO A 264 10.47 -10.22 12.68
CA PRO A 264 9.03 -10.18 12.40
C PRO A 264 8.25 -11.41 12.89
N SER A 265 8.82 -12.62 12.74
CA SER A 265 8.19 -13.87 13.21
C SER A 265 8.07 -13.89 14.73
N ASP A 266 9.11 -13.47 15.45
CA ASP A 266 9.07 -13.32 16.91
C ASP A 266 8.09 -12.23 17.34
N SER A 267 7.95 -11.16 16.56
CA SER A 267 7.00 -10.08 16.84
C SER A 267 5.56 -10.60 16.88
N VAL A 268 5.18 -11.39 15.88
CA VAL A 268 3.85 -12.04 15.83
C VAL A 268 3.67 -13.02 16.98
N ALA A 269 4.69 -13.84 17.28
CA ALA A 269 4.64 -14.77 18.41
C ALA A 269 4.46 -14.07 19.76
N ILE A 270 5.17 -12.95 19.99
CA ILE A 270 5.06 -12.12 21.20
C ILE A 270 3.66 -11.51 21.29
N MET A 271 3.14 -10.96 20.20
CA MET A 271 1.78 -10.40 20.17
C MET A 271 0.73 -11.47 20.46
N ALA A 272 0.81 -12.64 19.82
CA ALA A 272 -0.10 -13.76 20.02
C ALA A 272 -0.10 -14.23 21.49
N ALA A 273 1.07 -14.34 22.11
CA ALA A 273 1.21 -14.74 23.51
C ALA A 273 0.61 -13.71 24.51
N ASN A 274 0.44 -12.45 24.09
CA ASN A 274 0.02 -11.34 24.96
C ASN A 274 -1.29 -10.67 24.53
N LEU A 275 -2.11 -11.29 23.65
CA LEU A 275 -3.37 -10.72 23.17
C LEU A 275 -4.35 -10.32 24.27
N SER A 276 -4.26 -10.91 25.46
CA SER A 276 -5.09 -10.50 26.61
C SER A 276 -4.82 -9.06 27.08
N ALA A 277 -3.67 -8.48 26.72
CA ALA A 277 -3.30 -7.11 27.05
C ALA A 277 -3.93 -6.05 26.13
N SER A 278 -4.43 -6.43 24.94
CA SER A 278 -5.05 -5.49 23.99
C SER A 278 -6.54 -5.26 24.24
N GLY A 279 -7.18 -6.03 25.13
CA GLY A 279 -8.61 -5.92 25.40
C GLY A 279 -9.00 -4.76 26.32
N SER A 280 -9.87 -3.87 25.83
CA SER A 280 -10.67 -2.98 26.68
C SER A 280 -11.41 -3.83 27.73
N GLY A 281 -11.16 -3.57 29.01
CA GLY A 281 -11.76 -4.29 30.14
C GLY A 281 -13.30 -4.27 30.11
N GLY A 282 -13.88 -5.29 29.48
CA GLY A 282 -15.31 -5.61 29.55
C GLY A 282 -15.53 -6.66 30.64
N GLY A 283 -16.12 -6.26 31.76
CA GLY A 283 -16.55 -7.17 32.82
C GLY A 283 -17.55 -8.21 32.30
N GLY A 284 -17.14 -9.48 32.26
CA GLY A 284 -17.99 -10.64 32.04
C GLY A 284 -17.85 -11.62 33.21
N GLY A 285 -18.97 -11.90 33.86
CA GLY A 285 -19.04 -12.47 35.22
C GLY A 285 -18.42 -13.84 35.43
N GLN A 286 -17.96 -13.99 36.67
CA GLN A 286 -17.59 -15.22 37.34
C GLN A 286 -18.80 -16.18 37.37
N GLY A 287 -18.74 -17.26 36.59
CA GLY A 287 -19.70 -18.36 36.61
C GLY A 287 -18.95 -19.67 36.76
N GLY A 288 -18.72 -20.10 38.00
CA GLY A 288 -18.21 -21.43 38.30
C GLY A 288 -19.26 -22.51 38.06
N GLY A 289 -18.84 -23.65 37.51
CA GLY A 289 -19.65 -24.85 37.39
C GLY A 289 -18.84 -25.96 36.72
N GLY A 290 -18.29 -26.86 37.54
CA GLY A 290 -17.55 -28.03 37.08
C GLY A 290 -18.44 -29.11 36.48
N GLY A 291 -17.82 -29.97 35.68
CA GLY A 291 -18.38 -31.21 35.17
C GLY A 291 -17.33 -31.99 34.40
N GLU A 292 -16.86 -33.09 34.98
CA GLU A 292 -15.98 -34.10 34.37
C GLU A 292 -16.65 -34.82 33.20
N GLY A 293 -15.83 -35.30 32.25
CA GLY A 293 -16.06 -36.57 31.55
C GLY A 293 -15.90 -36.54 30.03
N GLY A 294 -14.97 -37.36 29.52
CA GLY A 294 -15.07 -37.94 28.17
C GLY A 294 -13.77 -37.98 27.37
N GLU A 295 -13.05 -39.10 27.42
CA GLU A 295 -12.06 -39.50 26.41
C GLU A 295 -12.71 -39.68 25.03
N GLY A 296 -11.97 -39.36 23.96
CA GLY A 296 -12.32 -39.74 22.59
C GLY A 296 -11.29 -39.19 21.60
N GLY A 297 -10.50 -40.08 20.99
CA GLY A 297 -9.37 -39.73 20.13
C GLY A 297 -9.75 -39.30 18.70
N GLY A 298 -8.74 -38.78 18.01
CA GLY A 298 -8.76 -38.46 16.58
C GLY A 298 -7.48 -37.71 16.19
N GLY A 299 -6.38 -38.44 16.01
CA GLY A 299 -5.18 -37.93 15.36
C GLY A 299 -5.08 -38.58 13.98
N GLY A 300 -4.97 -37.78 12.92
CA GLY A 300 -4.79 -38.29 11.56
C GLY A 300 -5.22 -37.40 10.40
N GLU A 301 -5.74 -36.19 10.63
CA GLU A 301 -6.03 -35.23 9.53
C GLU A 301 -5.19 -33.94 9.62
N GLU A 302 -4.74 -33.51 10.80
CA GLU A 302 -3.94 -32.27 10.96
C GLU A 302 -2.49 -32.40 10.44
N ASP A 303 -1.90 -33.60 10.45
CA ASP A 303 -0.51 -33.81 10.00
C ASP A 303 -0.35 -33.78 8.46
N LYS A 304 -1.43 -33.83 7.68
CA LYS A 304 -1.36 -33.81 6.20
C LYS A 304 -1.47 -32.43 5.60
N GLU A 305 -2.25 -31.54 6.21
CA GLU A 305 -2.34 -30.14 5.78
C GLU A 305 -1.03 -29.40 6.07
N GLU A 306 -0.35 -29.69 7.19
CA GLU A 306 0.97 -29.12 7.49
C GLU A 306 2.10 -29.65 6.57
N GLU A 307 1.94 -30.82 5.96
CA GLU A 307 2.91 -31.39 5.02
C GLU A 307 2.70 -30.81 3.60
N GLU A 308 1.44 -30.65 3.16
CA GLU A 308 1.10 -29.98 1.89
C GLU A 308 1.45 -28.47 1.91
N GLU A 309 1.24 -27.76 3.03
CA GLU A 309 1.64 -26.35 3.14
C GLU A 309 3.16 -26.15 3.08
N ARG A 310 3.96 -27.10 3.58
CA ARG A 310 5.43 -27.06 3.49
C ARG A 310 5.94 -27.33 2.08
N GLU A 311 5.33 -28.29 1.38
CA GLU A 311 5.67 -28.57 -0.02
C GLU A 311 5.32 -27.35 -0.92
N GLU A 312 4.20 -26.65 -0.67
CA GLU A 312 3.88 -25.40 -1.38
C GLU A 312 4.80 -24.21 -1.03
N GLU A 313 5.36 -24.18 0.18
CA GLU A 313 6.31 -23.14 0.59
C GLU A 313 7.69 -23.38 -0.03
N GLU A 314 8.18 -24.63 -0.06
CA GLU A 314 9.41 -25.03 -0.73
C GLU A 314 9.34 -24.80 -2.25
N GLU A 315 8.22 -25.13 -2.92
CA GLU A 315 8.04 -24.83 -4.36
C GLU A 315 8.04 -23.32 -4.65
N ARG A 316 7.58 -22.47 -3.72
CA ARG A 316 7.60 -21.00 -3.89
C ARG A 316 8.98 -20.42 -3.69
N GLU A 317 9.76 -20.93 -2.73
CA GLU A 317 11.15 -20.53 -2.53
C GLU A 317 12.00 -20.91 -3.75
N GLU A 318 11.82 -22.10 -4.32
CA GLU A 318 12.49 -22.50 -5.57
C GLU A 318 12.09 -21.61 -6.76
N GLU A 319 10.80 -21.26 -6.91
CA GLU A 319 10.35 -20.33 -7.97
C GLU A 319 10.82 -18.88 -7.77
N GLU A 320 11.19 -18.46 -6.56
CA GLU A 320 11.78 -17.14 -6.30
C GLU A 320 13.28 -17.14 -6.58
N GLU A 321 14.02 -18.20 -6.18
CA GLU A 321 15.43 -18.37 -6.52
C GLU A 321 15.65 -18.44 -8.04
N ASP A 322 14.82 -19.19 -8.77
CA ASP A 322 14.88 -19.27 -10.24
C ASP A 322 14.66 -17.90 -10.92
N LYS A 323 13.82 -17.03 -10.34
CA LYS A 323 13.59 -15.68 -10.88
C LYS A 323 14.74 -14.73 -10.56
N GLU A 324 15.35 -14.86 -9.39
CA GLU A 324 16.55 -14.08 -9.05
C GLU A 324 17.72 -14.49 -9.95
N GLU A 325 17.87 -15.77 -10.29
CA GLU A 325 18.86 -16.23 -11.27
C GLU A 325 18.58 -15.74 -12.69
N GLU A 326 17.32 -15.75 -13.15
CA GLU A 326 16.95 -15.19 -14.47
C GLU A 326 17.20 -13.67 -14.56
N ASP A 327 16.85 -12.90 -13.53
CA ASP A 327 17.11 -11.45 -13.47
C ASP A 327 18.64 -11.16 -13.43
N GLU A 328 19.42 -12.00 -12.74
CA GLU A 328 20.89 -11.90 -12.72
C GLU A 328 21.56 -12.30 -14.04
N GLU A 329 20.92 -13.12 -14.88
CA GLU A 329 21.40 -13.44 -16.22
C GLU A 329 21.05 -12.30 -17.20
N GLU A 330 19.84 -11.73 -17.13
CA GLU A 330 19.46 -10.57 -17.96
C GLU A 330 20.35 -9.35 -17.68
N ASP A 331 20.67 -9.06 -16.42
CA ASP A 331 21.55 -7.95 -16.05
C ASP A 331 22.98 -8.14 -16.58
N LYS A 332 23.48 -9.40 -16.64
CA LYS A 332 24.80 -9.72 -17.22
C LYS A 332 24.80 -9.59 -18.75
N GLU A 333 23.73 -10.02 -19.42
CA GLU A 333 23.59 -9.83 -20.87
C GLU A 333 23.52 -8.34 -21.24
N GLU A 334 22.81 -7.51 -20.47
CA GLU A 334 22.78 -6.05 -20.68
C GLU A 334 24.15 -5.39 -20.44
N GLU A 335 24.96 -5.90 -19.51
CA GLU A 335 26.31 -5.38 -19.24
C GLU A 335 27.28 -5.75 -20.38
N GLU A 336 27.22 -6.99 -20.89
CA GLU A 336 28.00 -7.42 -22.05
C GLU A 336 27.63 -6.64 -23.33
N GLU A 337 26.34 -6.38 -23.58
CA GLU A 337 25.91 -5.57 -24.73
C GLU A 337 26.43 -4.12 -24.66
N ARG A 338 26.51 -3.54 -23.46
CA ARG A 338 27.05 -2.18 -23.27
C ARG A 338 28.57 -2.14 -23.48
N GLU A 339 29.30 -3.13 -22.99
CA GLU A 339 30.75 -3.23 -23.22
C GLU A 339 31.06 -3.42 -24.73
N GLU A 340 30.25 -4.20 -25.44
CA GLU A 340 30.39 -4.34 -26.90
C GLU A 340 30.08 -3.05 -27.68
N GLU A 341 29.14 -2.23 -27.20
CA GLU A 341 28.78 -0.96 -27.83
C GLU A 341 29.89 0.08 -27.61
N GLU A 342 30.43 0.20 -26.39
CA GLU A 342 31.60 1.06 -26.10
C GLU A 342 32.83 0.65 -26.93
N GLU A 343 33.08 -0.67 -27.07
CA GLU A 343 34.18 -1.18 -27.89
C GLU A 343 34.02 -0.91 -29.40
N ARG A 344 32.80 -0.66 -29.88
CA ARG A 344 32.53 -0.30 -31.29
C ARG A 344 32.70 1.19 -31.50
N GLU A 345 32.23 2.01 -30.56
CA GLU A 345 32.42 3.47 -30.59
C GLU A 345 33.91 3.85 -30.55
N ASP A 346 34.70 3.21 -29.68
CA ASP A 346 36.15 3.42 -29.59
C ASP A 346 36.89 3.06 -30.89
N LYS A 347 36.45 2.01 -31.61
CA LYS A 347 37.04 1.61 -32.89
C LYS A 347 36.67 2.57 -34.03
N GLU A 348 35.46 3.14 -34.01
CA GLU A 348 35.04 4.15 -34.99
C GLU A 348 35.79 5.48 -34.78
N GLU A 349 36.05 5.89 -33.53
CA GLU A 349 36.86 7.09 -33.24
C GLU A 349 38.34 6.93 -33.64
N GLU A 350 38.93 5.73 -33.54
CA GLU A 350 40.30 5.47 -34.00
C GLU A 350 40.44 5.49 -35.53
N GLU A 351 39.40 5.10 -36.28
CA GLU A 351 39.38 5.14 -37.74
C GLU A 351 39.18 6.56 -38.29
N GLU A 352 38.36 7.40 -37.64
CA GLU A 352 38.18 8.81 -38.02
C GLU A 352 39.39 9.71 -37.68
N GLY A 353 40.26 9.26 -36.75
CA GLY A 353 41.48 9.98 -36.36
C GLY A 353 42.68 9.82 -37.32
N GLN A 354 42.58 8.99 -38.37
CA GLN A 354 43.69 8.68 -39.29
C GLN A 354 43.52 9.24 -40.73
N GLU A 355 42.47 10.01 -41.04
CA GLU A 355 42.31 10.72 -42.33
C GLU A 355 42.98 12.11 -42.40
#